data_AF-A0A847PRY4-F1
#
_entry.id   AF-A0A847PRY4-F1
#
_cell.length_a   1.000
_cell.length_b   1.000
_cell.length_c   1.000
_cell.angle_alpha   90.00
_cell.angle_beta   90.00
_cell.angle_gamma   90.00
#
_symmetry.space_group_name_H-M   'P 1'
#
loop_
_entity.id
_entity.type
_entity.pdbx_description
1 polymer ?
#
loop_
_entity_poly.entity_id
_entity_poly.type
_entity_poly.pdbx_seq_one_letter_code
_entity_poly.pdbx_strand_id
1 'polypeptide(L)'
;MSMPTIPDIKPRIEISFEETVRLLLASIALEELSLAHIMNSEAEKIQEIVKSGGGNKLHELLCIDKSVERVLRDVIKKEILLEFKFDNILELMDKTHKHRD
;
A
#
# COMPACT_ATOMS: atom_id res chain seq x y z
N MET A 1 30.38 43.20 3.50
CA MET A 1 28.96 42.87 3.24
C MET A 1 28.52 41.87 4.31
N SER A 2 27.51 42.18 5.14
CA SER A 2 26.97 41.21 6.10
C SER A 2 26.07 40.23 5.38
N MET A 3 26.19 38.94 5.70
CA MET A 3 25.30 37.89 5.20
C MET A 3 23.85 38.21 5.61
N PRO A 4 22.84 38.04 4.76
CA PRO A 4 21.45 38.18 5.16
C PRO A 4 21.12 37.11 6.21
N THR A 5 20.50 37.51 7.32
CA THR A 5 19.99 36.57 8.32
C THR A 5 18.76 35.88 7.73
N ILE A 6 18.86 34.59 7.43
CA ILE A 6 17.70 33.78 7.03
C ILE A 6 16.80 33.65 8.27
N PRO A 7 15.52 34.04 8.21
CA PRO A 7 14.61 33.89 9.33
C PRO A 7 14.42 32.40 9.67
N ASP A 8 14.32 32.09 10.96
CA ASP A 8 14.01 30.74 11.45
C ASP A 8 12.55 30.40 11.12
N ILE A 9 12.35 29.61 10.05
CA ILE A 9 11.03 29.11 9.64
C ILE A 9 10.79 27.80 10.39
N LYS A 10 10.02 27.86 11.49
CA LYS A 10 9.47 26.66 12.13
C LYS A 10 8.06 26.40 11.57
N PRO A 11 7.87 25.44 10.64
CA PRO A 11 6.53 25.09 10.20
C PRO A 11 5.74 24.55 11.41
N ARG A 12 4.68 25.27 11.79
CA ARG A 12 3.68 24.74 12.74
C ARG A 12 2.75 23.84 11.94
N ILE A 13 2.93 22.54 12.08
CA ILE A 13 2.00 21.55 11.54
C ILE A 13 0.97 21.31 12.64
N GLU A 14 -0.17 22.01 12.55
CA GLU A 14 -1.33 21.78 13.41
C GLU A 14 -2.27 20.83 12.67
N ILE A 15 -2.24 19.55 13.02
CA ILE A 15 -3.15 18.52 12.48
C ILE A 15 -3.97 18.00 13.65
N SER A 16 -5.30 18.01 13.49
CA SER A 16 -6.20 17.43 14.48
C SER A 16 -6.11 15.91 14.51
N PHE A 17 -6.56 15.30 15.61
CA PHE A 17 -6.63 13.84 15.71
C PHE A 17 -7.49 13.23 14.60
N GLU A 18 -8.64 13.85 14.29
CA GLU A 18 -9.55 13.37 13.24
C GLU A 18 -8.91 13.43 11.85
N GLU A 19 -8.19 14.50 11.54
CA GLU A 19 -7.42 14.60 10.28
C GLU A 19 -6.32 13.55 10.22
N THR A 20 -5.64 13.29 11.33
CA THR A 20 -4.63 12.22 11.41
C THR A 20 -5.24 10.85 11.10
N VAL A 21 -6.39 10.52 11.69
CA VAL A 21 -7.12 9.28 11.40
C VAL A 21 -7.49 9.18 9.91
N ARG A 22 -8.03 10.27 9.34
CA ARG A 22 -8.37 10.31 7.90
C ARG A 22 -7.14 10.09 7.01
N LEU A 23 -6.00 10.68 7.37
CA LEU A 23 -4.75 10.50 6.63
C LEU A 23 -4.21 9.06 6.74
N LEU A 24 -4.33 8.43 7.92
CA LEU A 24 -3.93 7.04 8.12
C LEU A 24 -4.82 6.08 7.31
N LEU A 25 -6.13 6.28 7.32
CA LEU A 25 -7.07 5.51 6.49
C LEU A 25 -6.81 5.72 5.00
N ALA A 26 -6.54 6.96 4.57
CA ALA A 26 -6.15 7.25 3.20
C ALA A 26 -4.83 6.55 2.81
N SER A 27 -3.87 6.44 3.74
CA SER A 27 -2.62 5.71 3.50
C SER A 27 -2.86 4.22 3.24
N ILE A 28 -3.78 3.58 3.97
CA ILE A 28 -4.19 2.19 3.72
C ILE A 28 -4.81 2.07 2.34
N ALA A 29 -5.77 2.95 2.00
CA ALA A 29 -6.43 2.93 0.69
C ALA A 29 -5.44 3.12 -0.49
N LEU A 30 -4.40 3.92 -0.31
CA LEU A 30 -3.34 4.09 -1.32
C LEU A 30 -2.46 2.84 -1.46
N GLU A 31 -2.16 2.16 -0.35
CA GLU A 31 -1.43 0.89 -0.37
C GLU A 31 -2.27 -0.21 -1.07
N GLU A 32 -3.56 -0.31 -0.78
CA GLU A 32 -4.54 -1.19 -1.45
C GLU A 32 -4.58 -0.96 -2.97
N LEU A 33 -4.66 0.31 -3.38
CA LEU A 33 -4.64 0.68 -4.80
C LEU A 33 -3.34 0.24 -5.48
N SER A 34 -2.19 0.39 -4.79
CA SER A 34 -0.91 -0.08 -5.29
C SER A 34 -0.87 -1.61 -5.43
N LEU A 35 -1.46 -2.36 -4.50
CA LEU A 35 -1.53 -3.83 -4.58
C LEU A 35 -2.43 -4.29 -5.73
N ALA A 36 -3.55 -3.60 -5.98
CA ALA A 36 -4.40 -3.87 -7.14
C ALA A 36 -3.64 -3.70 -8.47
N HIS A 37 -2.78 -2.67 -8.58
CA HIS A 37 -1.93 -2.49 -9.76
C HIS A 37 -0.89 -3.62 -9.92
N ILE A 38 -0.31 -4.11 -8.83
CA ILE A 38 0.60 -5.27 -8.87
C ILE A 38 -0.15 -6.51 -9.37
N MET A 39 -1.34 -6.78 -8.82
CA MET A 39 -2.15 -7.92 -9.26
C MET A 39 -2.51 -7.83 -10.75
N ASN A 40 -2.90 -6.64 -11.23
CA ASN A 40 -3.18 -6.44 -12.64
C ASN A 40 -1.93 -6.67 -13.52
N SER A 41 -0.76 -6.18 -13.10
CA SER A 41 0.49 -6.40 -13.82
C SER A 41 0.88 -7.89 -13.90
N GLU A 42 0.66 -8.65 -12.82
CA GLU A 42 0.86 -10.11 -12.85
C GLU A 42 -0.13 -10.82 -13.78
N ALA A 43 -1.38 -10.34 -13.88
CA ALA A 43 -2.37 -10.86 -14.83
C ALA A 43 -1.99 -10.56 -16.28
N GLU A 44 -1.56 -9.33 -16.58
CA GLU A 44 -1.06 -8.93 -17.90
C GLU A 44 0.15 -9.78 -18.32
N LYS A 45 1.08 -10.03 -17.39
CA LYS A 45 2.23 -10.91 -17.61
C LYS A 45 1.81 -12.29 -18.10
N ILE A 46 0.85 -12.94 -17.43
CA ILE A 46 0.30 -14.23 -17.85
C ILE A 46 -0.30 -14.14 -19.26
N GLN A 47 -1.13 -13.12 -19.50
CA GLN A 47 -1.81 -12.94 -20.78
C GLN A 47 -0.83 -12.78 -21.94
N GLU A 48 0.26 -12.03 -21.78
CA GLU A 48 1.26 -11.81 -22.84
C GLU A 48 1.96 -13.10 -23.27
N ILE A 49 2.23 -14.01 -22.34
CA ILE A 49 2.83 -15.32 -22.65
C ILE A 49 1.83 -16.21 -23.38
N VAL A 50 0.58 -16.23 -22.92
CA VAL A 50 -0.49 -17.02 -23.54
C VAL A 50 -0.76 -16.54 -24.96
N LYS A 51 -0.80 -15.23 -25.19
CA LYS A 51 -0.97 -14.62 -26.53
C LYS A 51 0.22 -14.91 -27.46
N SER A 52 1.43 -14.99 -26.92
CA SER A 52 2.66 -15.18 -27.72
C SER A 52 2.80 -16.56 -28.39
N GLY A 53 1.89 -17.51 -28.16
CA GLY A 53 1.46 -18.53 -29.14
C GLY A 53 2.49 -19.43 -29.86
N GLY A 54 3.78 -19.44 -29.48
CA GLY A 54 4.84 -20.23 -30.12
C GLY A 54 5.22 -21.48 -29.32
N GLY A 55 5.31 -22.63 -29.97
CA GLY A 55 5.38 -23.99 -29.40
C GLY A 55 6.38 -24.25 -28.26
N ASN A 56 6.02 -25.23 -27.42
CA ASN A 56 6.79 -25.80 -26.30
C ASN A 56 7.22 -24.83 -25.17
N LYS A 57 6.37 -23.86 -24.83
CA LYS A 57 6.54 -22.96 -23.67
C LYS A 57 6.00 -23.49 -22.35
N LEU A 58 5.67 -24.77 -22.22
CA LEU A 58 5.12 -25.34 -20.97
C LEU A 58 6.03 -25.05 -19.76
N HIS A 59 7.35 -25.15 -19.95
CA HIS A 59 8.31 -24.82 -18.90
C HIS A 59 8.33 -23.33 -18.54
N GLU A 60 8.23 -22.44 -19.53
CA GLU A 60 8.15 -20.99 -19.32
C GLU A 60 6.86 -20.60 -18.58
N LEU A 61 5.74 -21.21 -18.98
CA LEU A 61 4.44 -21.02 -18.32
C LEU A 61 4.46 -21.49 -16.87
N LEU A 62 5.03 -22.68 -16.60
CA LEU A 62 5.20 -23.19 -15.22
C LEU A 62 6.12 -22.31 -14.38
N CYS A 63 7.17 -21.74 -14.98
CA CYS A 63 8.07 -20.82 -14.29
C CYS A 63 7.34 -19.54 -13.88
N ILE A 64 6.52 -19.00 -14.79
CA ILE A 64 5.80 -17.74 -14.56
C ILE A 64 4.62 -17.96 -13.60
N ASP A 65 3.90 -19.06 -13.70
CA ASP A 65 2.87 -19.46 -12.73
C ASP A 65 3.43 -19.49 -11.30
N LYS A 66 4.58 -20.16 -11.08
CA LYS A 66 5.27 -20.16 -9.79
C LYS A 66 5.74 -18.77 -9.35
N SER A 67 6.11 -17.90 -10.30
CA SER A 67 6.49 -16.52 -9.99
C SER A 67 5.29 -15.70 -9.53
N VAL A 68 4.17 -15.78 -10.26
CA VAL A 68 2.92 -15.09 -9.94
C VAL A 68 2.39 -15.58 -8.60
N GLU A 69 2.41 -16.88 -8.35
CA GLU A 69 2.02 -17.49 -7.08
C GLU A 69 2.80 -16.89 -5.90
N ARG A 70 4.13 -16.69 -6.05
CA ARG A 70 4.96 -16.06 -5.01
C ARG A 70 4.56 -14.62 -4.77
N VAL A 71 4.33 -13.84 -5.82
CA VAL A 71 3.87 -12.44 -5.71
C VAL A 71 2.52 -12.38 -5.01
N LEU A 72 1.56 -13.23 -5.38
CA LEU A 72 0.24 -13.28 -4.75
C LEU A 72 0.32 -13.68 -3.27
N ARG A 73 1.21 -14.61 -2.90
CA ARG A 73 1.47 -14.93 -1.49
C ARG A 73 2.02 -13.73 -0.73
N ASP A 74 2.86 -12.91 -1.34
CA ASP A 74 3.40 -11.70 -0.71
C ASP A 74 2.36 -10.58 -0.63
N VAL A 75 1.47 -10.44 -1.63
CA VAL A 75 0.29 -9.56 -1.59
C VAL A 75 -0.60 -9.94 -0.41
N ILE A 76 -0.94 -11.22 -0.23
CA ILE A 76 -1.76 -11.68 0.90
C ILE A 76 -1.12 -11.33 2.25
N LYS A 77 0.20 -11.50 2.39
CA LYS A 77 0.89 -11.07 3.63
C LYS A 77 0.76 -9.57 3.86
N LYS A 78 0.79 -8.77 2.79
CA LYS A 78 0.63 -7.33 2.88
C LYS A 78 -0.80 -6.94 3.27
N GLU A 79 -1.81 -7.61 2.73
CA GLU A 79 -3.23 -7.45 3.12
C GLU A 79 -3.40 -7.68 4.62
N ILE A 80 -2.84 -8.78 5.16
CA ILE A 80 -2.88 -9.08 6.59
C ILE A 80 -2.23 -7.95 7.43
N LEU A 81 -1.10 -7.38 6.96
CA LEU A 81 -0.48 -6.26 7.64
C LEU A 81 -1.31 -4.97 7.55
N LEU A 82 -2.04 -4.76 6.46
CA LEU A 82 -2.95 -3.63 6.29
C LEU A 82 -4.17 -3.77 7.20
N GLU A 83 -4.72 -4.98 7.33
CA GLU A 83 -5.79 -5.32 8.28
C GLU A 83 -5.36 -4.97 9.72
N PHE A 84 -4.18 -5.41 10.15
CA PHE A 84 -3.67 -5.03 11.48
C PHE A 84 -3.51 -3.51 11.64
N LYS A 85 -3.07 -2.79 10.60
CA LYS A 85 -2.97 -1.33 10.66
C LYS A 85 -4.36 -0.69 10.81
N PHE A 86 -5.35 -1.20 10.08
CA PHE A 86 -6.73 -0.75 10.14
C PHE A 86 -7.34 -0.96 11.53
N ASP A 87 -7.19 -2.16 12.10
CA ASP A 87 -7.67 -2.50 13.45
C ASP A 87 -7.08 -1.58 14.52
N ASN A 88 -5.76 -1.30 14.44
CA ASN A 88 -5.10 -0.38 15.36
C ASN A 88 -5.69 1.05 15.27
N ILE A 89 -6.06 1.51 14.06
CA ILE A 89 -6.69 2.82 13.88
C ILE A 89 -8.09 2.84 14.50
N LEU A 90 -8.88 1.77 14.30
CA LEU A 90 -10.20 1.64 14.93
C LEU A 90 -10.09 1.66 16.46
N GLU A 91 -9.13 0.94 17.05
CA GLU A 91 -8.91 0.94 18.49
C GLU A 91 -8.54 2.35 19.03
N LEU A 92 -7.76 3.13 18.27
CA LEU A 92 -7.42 4.51 18.62
C LEU A 92 -8.65 5.42 18.60
N MET A 93 -9.57 5.22 17.64
CA MET A 93 -10.83 5.96 17.56
C MET A 93 -11.71 5.67 18.79
N ASP A 94 -11.85 4.41 19.17
CA ASP A 94 -12.65 3.97 20.33
C ASP A 94 -12.12 4.54 21.66
N LYS A 95 -10.79 4.52 21.85
CA LYS A 95 -10.15 5.10 23.05
C LYS A 95 -10.38 6.60 23.18
N THR A 96 -10.41 7.31 22.05
CA THR A 96 -10.62 8.77 22.02
C THR A 96 -12.07 9.14 22.35
N HIS A 97 -13.03 8.32 21.94
CA HIS A 97 -14.44 8.52 22.29
C HIS A 97 -14.70 8.30 23.80
N LYS A 98 -14.14 7.24 24.40
CA LYS A 98 -14.31 6.95 25.84
C LYS A 98 -13.71 8.00 26.79
N HIS A 99 -12.81 8.85 26.30
CA HIS A 99 -12.20 9.93 27.11
C HIS A 99 -12.93 11.27 26.99
N ARG A 100 -13.96 11.38 26.14
CA ARG A 100 -14.79 12.58 25.94
C ARG A 100 -16.14 12.56 26.66
N ASP A 101 -16.52 11.42 27.24
CA ASP A 101 -17.66 11.23 28.14
C ASP A 101 -17.20 11.23 29.62
#